data_AF-A0A1Y0MX44-F1
#
_entry.id   AF-A0A1Y0MX44-F1
#
_cell.length_a   1.000
_cell.length_b   1.000
_cell.length_c   1.000
_cell.angle_alpha   90.00
_cell.angle_beta   90.00
_cell.angle_gamma   90.00
#
_symmetry.space_group_name_H-M   'P 1'
#
loop_
_entity.id
_entity.type
_entity.pdbx_description
1 polymer ?
#
loop_
_entity_poly.entity_id
_entity_poly.type
_entity_poly.pdbx_seq_one_letter_code
_entity_poly.pdbx_strand_id
1 'polypeptide(L)'
;MCSNKVEKKASKSSIVFSECLSEETINNLDDGVLVFENHLKEVYGSRAKTNLELYKLFLNDFSKMSLRRDFFQTKKAKKFLVDFKKSESFKVLYKLYEEPKYEDDFDIVITERKGAENIKKEVPVFYVLNENEKFCSCLRMAIKNNDLKDYYAMTKLTDDISPMLKSSAMLLMIDDLGEDINSLKLSIFFDLYYGSFLMFN
;
A
#
# COMPACT_ATOMS: atom_id res chain seq x y z
N MET A 1 -7.64 -44.48 11.32
CA MET A 1 -7.34 -43.53 10.24
C MET A 1 -6.98 -42.19 10.89
N CYS A 2 -5.70 -41.86 10.97
CA CYS A 2 -5.24 -40.58 11.51
C CYS A 2 -5.51 -39.50 10.45
N SER A 3 -6.41 -38.59 10.79
CA SER A 3 -6.71 -37.42 9.97
C SER A 3 -5.51 -36.48 10.05
N ASN A 4 -4.73 -36.41 8.96
CA ASN A 4 -3.68 -35.40 8.80
C ASN A 4 -4.36 -34.04 8.69
N LYS A 5 -4.61 -33.37 9.83
CA LYS A 5 -4.81 -31.92 9.85
C LYS A 5 -3.49 -31.30 9.43
N VAL A 6 -3.38 -30.95 8.16
CA VAL A 6 -2.37 -30.01 7.70
C VAL A 6 -2.68 -28.69 8.42
N GLU A 7 -1.93 -28.36 9.46
CA GLU A 7 -1.97 -27.03 10.07
C GLU A 7 -1.61 -26.02 8.99
N LYS A 8 -2.63 -25.37 8.44
CA LYS A 8 -2.48 -24.31 7.46
C LYS A 8 -1.83 -23.14 8.20
N LYS A 9 -0.53 -22.91 7.97
CA LYS A 9 0.19 -21.78 8.56
C LYS A 9 -0.60 -20.50 8.27
N ALA A 10 -1.02 -19.79 9.31
CA ALA A 10 -1.83 -18.59 9.18
C ALA A 10 -1.11 -17.56 8.29
N SER A 11 -1.85 -16.94 7.37
CA SER A 11 -1.33 -15.93 6.45
C SER A 11 -1.05 -14.61 7.20
N LYS A 12 -0.27 -13.71 6.59
CA LYS A 12 0.05 -12.41 7.22
C LYS A 12 -1.22 -11.59 7.46
N SER A 13 -2.12 -11.55 6.49
CA SER A 13 -3.38 -10.83 6.61
C SER A 13 -4.29 -11.48 7.66
N SER A 14 -4.33 -12.82 7.74
CA SER A 14 -5.09 -13.51 8.78
C SER A 14 -4.56 -13.25 10.18
N ILE A 15 -3.25 -13.13 10.38
CA ILE A 15 -2.66 -12.83 11.70
C ILE A 15 -3.09 -11.45 12.20
N VAL A 16 -3.25 -10.49 11.28
CA VAL A 16 -3.53 -9.09 11.63
C VAL A 16 -5.04 -8.78 11.63
N PHE A 17 -5.82 -9.43 10.76
CA PHE A 17 -7.20 -9.01 10.47
C PHE A 17 -8.30 -10.01 10.83
N SER A 18 -7.98 -11.18 11.41
CA SER A 18 -8.98 -12.24 11.66
C SER A 18 -10.16 -11.81 12.53
N GLU A 19 -9.98 -10.80 13.40
CA GLU A 19 -11.01 -10.34 14.32
C GLU A 19 -11.89 -9.20 13.76
N CYS A 20 -11.58 -8.69 12.56
CA CYS A 20 -12.15 -7.42 12.08
C CYS A 20 -12.58 -7.42 10.61
N LEU A 21 -12.01 -8.27 9.77
CA LEU A 21 -12.34 -8.38 8.35
C LEU A 21 -12.95 -9.75 8.04
N SER A 22 -13.77 -9.80 7.00
CA SER A 22 -14.31 -11.06 6.50
C SER A 22 -13.21 -11.94 5.93
N GLU A 23 -13.40 -13.26 5.98
CA GLU A 23 -12.47 -14.23 5.36
C GLU A 23 -12.26 -13.95 3.87
N GLU A 24 -13.34 -13.58 3.16
CA GLU A 24 -13.25 -13.16 1.76
C GLU A 24 -12.30 -11.96 1.57
N THR A 25 -12.40 -10.95 2.46
CA THR A 25 -11.50 -9.81 2.41
C THR A 25 -10.08 -10.23 2.67
N ILE A 26 -9.84 -11.03 3.73
CA ILE A 26 -8.50 -11.53 4.07
C ILE A 26 -7.87 -12.31 2.90
N ASN A 27 -8.65 -13.17 2.23
CA ASN A 27 -8.19 -13.92 1.07
C ASN A 27 -7.81 -13.01 -0.10
N ASN A 28 -8.64 -12.01 -0.40
CA ASN A 28 -8.32 -11.02 -1.44
C ASN A 28 -7.05 -10.23 -1.12
N LEU A 29 -6.82 -9.92 0.16
CA LEU A 29 -5.60 -9.24 0.60
C LEU A 29 -4.37 -10.14 0.45
N ASP A 30 -4.48 -11.41 0.84
CA ASP A 30 -3.39 -12.40 0.74
C ASP A 30 -2.99 -12.70 -0.71
N ASP A 31 -3.96 -12.80 -1.62
CA ASP A 31 -3.69 -12.96 -3.05
C ASP A 31 -2.86 -11.79 -3.58
N GLY A 32 -3.21 -10.58 -3.14
CA GLY A 32 -2.42 -9.40 -3.42
C GLY A 32 -0.99 -9.54 -2.88
N VAL A 33 -0.85 -9.85 -1.58
CA VAL A 33 0.46 -9.91 -0.91
C VAL A 33 1.36 -10.89 -1.64
N LEU A 34 0.81 -12.02 -2.08
CA LEU A 34 1.55 -13.02 -2.85
C LEU A 34 2.06 -12.46 -4.19
N VAL A 35 1.24 -11.71 -4.91
CA VAL A 35 1.64 -11.06 -6.18
C VAL A 35 2.82 -10.11 -5.95
N PHE A 36 2.77 -9.29 -4.91
CA PHE A 36 3.85 -8.36 -4.58
C PHE A 36 5.12 -9.05 -4.09
N GLU A 37 5.02 -9.99 -3.16
CA GLU A 37 6.20 -10.70 -2.65
C GLU A 37 6.90 -11.50 -3.75
N ASN A 38 6.16 -12.06 -4.70
CA ASN A 38 6.74 -12.70 -5.88
C ASN A 38 7.45 -11.67 -6.77
N HIS A 39 6.87 -10.50 -6.99
CA HIS A 39 7.53 -9.43 -7.73
C HIS A 39 8.81 -8.94 -7.04
N LEU A 40 8.80 -8.78 -5.71
CA LEU A 40 10.00 -8.45 -4.95
C LEU A 40 11.09 -9.51 -5.12
N LYS A 41 10.74 -10.80 -5.07
CA LYS A 41 11.70 -11.89 -5.32
C LYS A 41 12.26 -11.84 -6.74
N GLU A 42 11.44 -11.54 -7.74
CA GLU A 42 11.87 -11.40 -9.14
C GLU A 42 12.90 -10.24 -9.29
N VAL A 43 12.71 -9.11 -8.61
CA VAL A 43 13.57 -7.91 -8.74
C VAL A 43 14.78 -7.91 -7.80
N TYR A 44 14.63 -8.43 -6.58
CA TYR A 44 15.62 -8.34 -5.50
C TYR A 44 16.14 -9.69 -5.03
N GLY A 45 15.61 -10.82 -5.51
CA GLY A 45 15.91 -12.15 -4.97
C GLY A 45 17.36 -12.58 -5.09
N SER A 46 18.12 -12.04 -6.04
CA SER A 46 19.56 -12.29 -6.14
C SER A 46 20.40 -11.51 -5.10
N ARG A 47 19.84 -10.44 -4.52
CA ARG A 47 20.49 -9.56 -3.54
C ARG A 47 20.07 -9.86 -2.11
N ALA A 48 18.85 -10.33 -1.91
CA ALA A 48 18.28 -10.59 -0.58
C ALA A 48 18.50 -12.05 -0.14
N LYS A 49 18.94 -12.22 1.11
CA LYS A 49 19.07 -13.50 1.82
C LYS A 49 17.81 -13.84 2.61
N THR A 50 17.01 -12.84 3.00
CA THR A 50 15.77 -13.04 3.76
C THR A 50 14.59 -12.33 3.12
N ASN A 51 13.37 -12.78 3.47
CA ASN A 51 12.16 -12.07 3.03
C ASN A 51 12.12 -10.64 3.58
N LEU A 52 12.65 -10.37 4.78
CA LEU A 52 12.67 -9.01 5.33
C LEU A 52 13.56 -8.08 4.52
N GLU A 53 14.71 -8.58 4.05
CA GLU A 53 15.63 -7.80 3.20
C GLU A 53 15.01 -7.40 1.86
N LEU A 54 14.10 -8.21 1.29
CA LEU A 54 13.35 -7.83 0.10
C LEU A 54 12.54 -6.54 0.32
N TYR A 55 11.85 -6.44 1.47
CA TYR A 55 11.08 -5.25 1.83
C TYR A 55 12.00 -4.06 2.08
N LYS A 56 13.14 -4.25 2.76
CA LYS A 56 14.12 -3.18 2.99
C LYS A 56 14.68 -2.62 1.69
N LEU A 57 15.05 -3.49 0.74
CA LEU A 57 15.54 -3.07 -0.58
C LEU A 57 14.48 -2.28 -1.34
N PHE A 58 13.22 -2.76 -1.33
CA PHE A 58 12.10 -2.01 -1.92
C PHE A 58 11.93 -0.64 -1.28
N LEU A 59 11.88 -0.55 0.06
CA LEU A 59 11.71 0.72 0.77
C LEU A 59 12.86 1.69 0.52
N ASN A 60 14.10 1.21 0.51
CA ASN A 60 15.27 2.01 0.19
C ASN A 60 15.26 2.53 -1.26
N ASP A 61 14.88 1.69 -2.21
CA ASP A 61 14.84 2.10 -3.60
C ASP A 61 13.67 3.06 -3.87
N PHE A 62 12.54 2.84 -3.17
CA PHE A 62 11.37 3.71 -3.20
C PHE A 62 11.65 5.08 -2.57
N SER A 63 12.29 5.13 -1.39
CA SER A 63 12.61 6.38 -0.69
C SER A 63 13.57 7.29 -1.47
N LYS A 64 14.41 6.69 -2.33
CA LYS A 64 15.35 7.40 -3.20
C LYS A 64 14.79 7.70 -4.60
N MET A 65 13.51 7.40 -4.85
CA MET A 65 12.88 7.49 -6.18
C MET A 65 13.67 6.74 -7.28
N SER A 66 14.38 5.69 -6.90
CA SER A 66 15.22 4.93 -7.83
C SER A 66 14.44 3.85 -8.58
N LEU A 67 13.18 3.60 -8.18
CA LEU A 67 12.28 2.69 -8.86
C LEU A 67 11.81 3.30 -10.19
N ARG A 68 12.03 2.56 -11.27
CA ARG A 68 11.49 2.89 -12.58
C ARG A 68 9.97 2.68 -12.60
N ARG A 69 9.27 3.42 -13.47
CA ARG A 69 7.81 3.34 -13.60
C ARG A 69 7.31 1.92 -13.94
N ASP A 70 8.08 1.16 -14.73
CA ASP A 70 7.74 -0.21 -15.11
C ASP A 70 7.68 -1.19 -13.93
N PHE A 71 8.32 -0.86 -12.80
CA PHE A 71 8.14 -1.59 -11.54
C PHE A 71 6.66 -1.61 -11.11
N PHE A 72 5.90 -0.54 -11.38
CA PHE A 72 4.47 -0.42 -11.07
C PHE A 72 3.58 -0.72 -12.28
N GLN A 73 4.04 -1.55 -13.22
CA GLN A 73 3.29 -1.89 -14.43
C GLN A 73 3.37 -3.39 -14.77
N THR A 74 3.70 -4.24 -13.80
CA THR A 74 3.76 -5.68 -14.05
C THR A 74 2.39 -6.24 -14.42
N LYS A 75 2.35 -7.17 -15.39
CA LYS A 75 1.10 -7.77 -15.87
C LYS A 75 0.32 -8.46 -14.74
N LYS A 76 1.02 -9.13 -13.82
CA LYS A 76 0.42 -9.83 -12.67
C LYS A 76 -0.24 -8.84 -11.71
N ALA A 77 0.46 -7.77 -11.31
CA ALA A 77 -0.10 -6.75 -10.42
C ALA A 77 -1.26 -5.99 -11.07
N LYS A 78 -1.15 -5.66 -12.37
CA LYS A 78 -2.24 -5.03 -13.12
C LYS A 78 -3.49 -5.89 -13.14
N LYS A 79 -3.34 -7.19 -13.43
CA LYS A 79 -4.46 -8.15 -13.42
C LYS A 79 -5.10 -8.22 -12.03
N PHE A 80 -4.29 -8.39 -10.98
CA PHE A 80 -4.78 -8.38 -9.60
C PHE A 80 -5.58 -7.11 -9.32
N LEU A 81 -5.07 -5.92 -9.62
CA LEU A 81 -5.77 -4.67 -9.31
C LEU A 81 -7.09 -4.52 -10.07
N VAL A 82 -7.16 -4.98 -11.33
CA VAL A 82 -8.41 -4.95 -12.11
C VAL A 82 -9.47 -5.83 -11.48
N ASP A 83 -9.08 -7.02 -10.99
CA ASP A 83 -10.00 -7.93 -10.32
C ASP A 83 -10.35 -7.43 -8.91
N PHE A 84 -9.36 -6.93 -8.16
CA PHE A 84 -9.51 -6.41 -6.82
C PHE A 84 -10.45 -5.20 -6.79
N LYS A 85 -10.33 -4.26 -7.74
CA LYS A 85 -11.23 -3.09 -7.89
C LYS A 85 -12.72 -3.44 -8.01
N LYS A 86 -13.06 -4.67 -8.42
CA LYS A 86 -14.45 -5.15 -8.53
C LYS A 86 -14.96 -5.77 -7.24
N SER A 87 -14.09 -6.01 -6.25
CA SER A 87 -14.45 -6.63 -4.98
C SER A 87 -14.91 -5.59 -3.96
N GLU A 88 -15.73 -6.02 -2.99
CA GLU A 88 -16.08 -5.17 -1.84
C GLU A 88 -14.86 -4.84 -0.98
N SER A 89 -13.86 -5.72 -0.96
CA SER A 89 -12.59 -5.50 -0.25
C SER A 89 -11.86 -4.24 -0.72
N PHE A 90 -11.97 -3.88 -2.00
CA PHE A 90 -11.39 -2.64 -2.49
C PHE A 90 -12.02 -1.40 -1.86
N LYS A 91 -13.35 -1.37 -1.69
CA LYS A 91 -14.05 -0.25 -1.05
C LYS A 91 -13.72 -0.13 0.44
N VAL A 92 -13.42 -1.26 1.09
CA VAL A 92 -12.95 -1.29 2.48
C VAL A 92 -11.54 -0.70 2.63
N LEU A 93 -10.72 -0.78 1.57
CA LEU A 93 -9.33 -0.32 1.62
C LEU A 93 -9.15 1.08 1.05
N TYR A 94 -9.79 1.39 -0.08
CA TYR A 94 -9.53 2.60 -0.86
C TYR A 94 -10.79 3.43 -1.01
N LYS A 95 -10.61 4.75 -1.01
CA LYS A 95 -11.61 5.75 -1.40
C LYS A 95 -11.11 6.52 -2.61
N LEU A 96 -12.04 7.17 -3.32
CA LEU A 96 -11.67 8.19 -4.29
C LEU A 96 -10.96 9.33 -3.56
N TYR A 97 -9.88 9.82 -4.15
CA TYR A 97 -9.24 11.04 -3.68
C TYR A 97 -10.15 12.22 -4.03
N GLU A 98 -10.51 12.99 -3.02
CA GLU A 98 -11.21 14.26 -3.17
C GLU A 98 -10.18 15.34 -2.86
N GLU A 99 -9.87 16.19 -3.84
CA GLU A 99 -8.95 17.31 -3.61
C GLU A 99 -9.47 18.17 -2.44
N PRO A 100 -8.61 18.50 -1.47
CA PRO A 100 -8.99 19.41 -0.40
C PRO A 100 -9.45 20.72 -1.02
N LYS A 101 -10.67 21.13 -0.70
CA LYS A 101 -11.20 22.44 -1.09
C LYS A 101 -10.48 23.49 -0.26
N TYR A 102 -9.49 24.15 -0.85
CA TYR A 102 -8.88 25.33 -0.24
C TYR A 102 -9.83 26.52 -0.45
N GLU A 103 -10.12 27.27 0.62
CA GLU A 103 -11.01 28.46 0.54
C GLU A 103 -10.36 29.63 -0.23
N ASP A 104 -9.06 29.58 -0.46
CA ASP A 104 -8.32 30.52 -1.30
C ASP A 104 -7.79 29.80 -2.54
N ASP A 105 -8.51 29.91 -3.66
CA ASP A 105 -8.03 29.56 -4.98
C ASP A 105 -6.76 30.38 -5.27
N PHE A 106 -5.59 29.76 -5.10
CA PHE A 106 -4.39 30.29 -5.75
C PHE A 106 -4.59 30.08 -7.25
N ASP A 107 -4.86 31.17 -7.98
CA ASP A 107 -4.80 31.20 -9.44
C ASP A 107 -3.40 30.74 -9.89
N ILE A 108 -3.28 29.45 -10.22
CA ILE A 108 -2.12 28.93 -10.91
C ILE A 108 -2.16 29.53 -12.31
N VAL A 109 -1.42 30.62 -12.51
CA VAL A 109 -1.19 31.20 -13.85
C VAL A 109 -0.40 30.17 -14.66
N ILE A 110 -1.12 29.29 -15.36
CA ILE A 110 -0.54 28.48 -16.41
C ILE A 110 -0.11 29.46 -17.50
N THR A 111 1.19 29.76 -17.59
CA THR A 111 1.73 30.47 -18.75
C THR A 111 1.50 29.59 -19.97
N GLU A 112 0.43 29.89 -20.72
CA GLU A 112 0.10 29.23 -21.96
C GLU A 112 1.29 29.32 -22.92
N ARG A 113 1.93 28.17 -23.20
CA ARG A 113 2.70 28.03 -24.43
C ARG A 113 1.69 28.13 -25.57
N LYS A 114 1.71 29.26 -26.30
CA LYS A 114 0.87 29.53 -27.48
C LYS A 114 0.69 28.27 -28.33
N GLY A 115 -0.54 27.75 -28.39
CA GLY A 115 -0.93 26.70 -29.33
C GLY A 115 -1.64 25.46 -28.76
N ALA A 116 -1.91 25.39 -27.45
CA ALA A 116 -2.70 24.29 -26.90
C ALA A 116 -4.20 24.60 -27.00
N GLU A 117 -4.89 23.95 -27.94
CA GLU A 117 -6.35 23.85 -27.92
C GLU A 117 -6.81 23.40 -26.52
N ASN A 118 -7.92 23.97 -26.04
CA ASN A 118 -8.58 23.63 -24.78
C ASN A 118 -9.09 22.17 -24.81
N ILE A 119 -8.17 21.20 -24.77
CA ILE A 119 -8.49 19.83 -24.41
C ILE A 119 -8.82 19.90 -22.93
N LYS A 120 -10.12 19.77 -22.59
CA LYS A 120 -10.53 19.43 -21.22
C LYS A 120 -9.78 18.14 -20.86
N LYS A 121 -8.64 18.25 -20.19
CA LYS A 121 -7.96 17.12 -19.59
C LYS A 121 -8.92 16.58 -18.55
N GLU A 122 -9.49 15.40 -18.80
CA GLU A 122 -10.15 14.65 -17.74
C GLU A 122 -9.16 14.53 -16.58
N VAL A 123 -9.55 15.01 -15.41
CA VAL A 123 -8.76 14.87 -14.19
C VAL A 123 -8.63 13.37 -13.93
N PRO A 124 -7.41 12.83 -13.76
CA PRO A 124 -7.25 11.40 -13.51
C PRO A 124 -7.99 11.00 -12.23
N VAL A 125 -8.63 9.84 -12.26
CA VAL A 125 -9.30 9.29 -11.07
C VAL A 125 -8.26 8.66 -10.16
N PHE A 126 -7.98 9.30 -9.02
CA PHE A 126 -7.03 8.80 -8.03
C PHE A 126 -7.75 8.07 -6.89
N TYR A 127 -7.12 7.02 -6.39
CA TYR A 127 -7.56 6.28 -5.21
C TYR A 127 -6.51 6.38 -4.11
N VAL A 128 -6.95 6.64 -2.89
CA VAL A 128 -6.10 6.68 -1.69
C VAL A 128 -6.63 5.73 -0.64
N LEU A 129 -5.77 5.30 0.29
CA LEU A 129 -6.23 4.49 1.42
C LEU A 129 -7.31 5.24 2.21
N ASN A 130 -8.35 4.52 2.59
CA ASN A 130 -9.40 5.06 3.41
C ASN A 130 -9.00 4.91 4.89
N GLU A 131 -8.30 5.92 5.41
CA GLU A 131 -7.77 5.92 6.78
C GLU A 131 -8.83 5.75 7.87
N ASN A 132 -10.11 6.03 7.56
CA ASN A 132 -11.22 5.91 8.51
C ASN A 132 -11.95 4.57 8.42
N GLU A 133 -11.61 3.71 7.46
CA GLU A 133 -12.29 2.43 7.27
C GLU A 133 -11.72 1.29 8.10
N LYS A 134 -12.45 0.17 8.07
CA LYS A 134 -12.15 -1.04 8.83
C LYS A 134 -10.72 -1.56 8.63
N PHE A 135 -10.15 -1.43 7.44
CA PHE A 135 -8.77 -1.86 7.18
C PHE A 135 -7.76 -1.12 8.05
N CYS A 136 -7.68 0.21 7.92
CA CYS A 136 -6.72 1.01 8.70
C CYS A 136 -7.04 0.98 10.20
N SER A 137 -8.32 0.95 10.56
CA SER A 137 -8.74 0.80 11.96
C SER A 137 -8.23 -0.50 12.57
N CYS A 138 -8.44 -1.63 11.87
CA CYS A 138 -8.01 -2.93 12.38
C CYS A 138 -6.49 -3.08 12.42
N LEU A 139 -5.80 -2.58 11.39
CA LEU A 139 -4.35 -2.55 11.38
C LEU A 139 -3.80 -1.87 12.65
N ARG A 140 -4.37 -0.72 13.02
CA ARG A 140 -3.97 0.02 14.24
C ARG A 140 -4.29 -0.72 15.52
N MET A 141 -5.42 -1.42 15.59
CA MET A 141 -5.78 -2.23 16.76
C MET A 141 -4.81 -3.40 16.99
N ALA A 142 -4.27 -3.98 15.91
CA ALA A 142 -3.36 -5.11 15.99
C ALA A 142 -1.94 -4.74 16.45
N ILE A 143 -1.55 -3.46 16.36
CA ILE A 143 -0.18 -3.01 16.64
C ILE A 143 0.06 -2.89 18.14
N LYS A 144 1.19 -3.42 18.63
CA LYS A 144 1.62 -3.31 20.03
C LYS A 144 2.74 -2.28 20.22
N ASN A 145 3.69 -2.22 19.29
CA ASN A 145 4.86 -1.36 19.26
C ASN A 145 4.46 0.13 19.21
N ASN A 146 5.05 0.93 20.09
CA ASN A 146 4.68 2.33 20.26
C ASN A 146 5.12 3.21 19.08
N ASP A 147 6.34 3.01 18.54
CA ASP A 147 6.83 3.79 17.41
C ASP A 147 5.93 3.60 16.18
N LEU A 148 5.47 2.38 15.96
CA LEU A 148 4.56 2.07 14.87
C LEU A 148 3.14 2.63 15.12
N LYS A 149 2.66 2.65 16.37
CA LYS A 149 1.40 3.33 16.72
C LYS A 149 1.49 4.82 16.45
N ASP A 150 2.57 5.46 16.88
CA ASP A 150 2.78 6.89 16.71
C ASP A 150 2.87 7.24 15.22
N TYR A 151 3.55 6.41 14.42
CA TYR A 151 3.57 6.53 12.97
C TYR A 151 2.15 6.55 12.37
N TYR A 152 1.32 5.55 12.65
CA TYR A 152 -0.04 5.50 12.08
C TYR A 152 -1.00 6.53 12.68
N ALA A 153 -0.75 7.01 13.90
CA ALA A 153 -1.49 8.12 14.48
C ALA A 153 -1.17 9.42 13.73
N MET A 154 0.10 9.67 13.41
CA MET A 154 0.51 10.82 12.61
C MET A 154 -0.05 10.75 11.19
N THR A 155 0.05 9.60 10.51
CA THR A 155 -0.45 9.46 9.13
C THR A 155 -1.95 9.67 9.02
N LYS A 156 -2.71 9.38 10.08
CA LYS A 156 -4.16 9.64 10.12
C LYS A 156 -4.49 11.14 10.17
N LEU A 157 -3.63 11.95 10.77
CA LEU A 157 -3.85 13.40 10.95
C LEU A 157 -3.45 14.23 9.73
N THR A 158 -2.74 13.62 8.78
CA THR A 158 -2.18 14.29 7.62
C THR A 158 -2.65 13.58 6.36
N ASP A 159 -3.53 14.23 5.58
CA ASP A 159 -4.16 13.61 4.42
C ASP A 159 -3.20 13.31 3.26
N ASP A 160 -2.00 13.91 3.24
CA ASP A 160 -1.05 13.77 2.12
C ASP A 160 0.42 13.71 2.58
N ILE A 161 0.82 12.60 3.22
CA ILE A 161 2.25 12.31 3.41
C ILE A 161 2.78 11.69 2.12
N SER A 162 3.80 12.35 1.55
CA SER A 162 4.59 11.83 0.43
C SER A 162 4.96 10.35 0.63
N PRO A 163 4.67 9.47 -0.35
CA PRO A 163 5.05 8.06 -0.30
C PRO A 163 6.55 7.83 -0.01
N MET A 164 7.43 8.76 -0.42
CA MET A 164 8.86 8.68 -0.12
C MET A 164 9.15 8.84 1.39
N LEU A 165 8.48 9.80 2.04
CA LEU A 165 8.63 10.02 3.48
C LEU A 165 8.10 8.81 4.25
N LYS A 166 6.93 8.29 3.87
CA LYS A 166 6.38 7.04 4.41
C LYS A 166 7.40 5.90 4.29
N SER A 167 7.94 5.68 3.09
CA SER A 167 8.92 4.60 2.87
C SER A 167 10.20 4.74 3.70
N SER A 168 10.67 5.98 3.90
CA SER A 168 11.85 6.27 4.72
C SER A 168 11.59 5.99 6.20
N ALA A 169 10.45 6.43 6.72
CA ALA A 169 10.04 6.16 8.09
C ALA A 169 9.87 4.65 8.33
N MET A 170 9.18 3.95 7.43
CA MET A 170 9.02 2.50 7.50
C MET A 170 10.36 1.75 7.49
N LEU A 171 11.34 2.22 6.70
CA LEU A 171 12.67 1.62 6.64
C LEU A 171 13.44 1.76 7.95
N LEU A 172 13.28 2.88 8.66
CA LEU A 172 13.93 3.10 9.95
C LEU A 172 13.36 2.21 11.06
N MET A 173 12.06 1.91 11.01
CA MET A 173 11.38 1.13 12.06
C MET A 173 11.47 -0.38 11.85
N ILE A 174 11.66 -0.85 10.61
CA ILE A 174 11.41 -2.24 10.20
C ILE A 174 12.18 -3.32 11.00
N ASP A 175 13.31 -2.96 11.60
CA ASP A 175 14.16 -3.89 12.35
C ASP A 175 13.65 -4.17 13.77
N ASP A 176 12.90 -3.25 14.37
CA ASP A 176 12.55 -3.28 15.80
C ASP A 176 11.08 -3.61 16.07
N LEU A 177 10.37 -4.18 15.07
CA LEU A 177 8.91 -4.39 15.15
C LEU A 177 8.46 -5.72 15.76
N GLY A 178 9.34 -6.71 15.91
CA GLY A 178 8.97 -8.02 16.46
C GLY A 178 7.72 -8.62 15.77
N GLU A 179 6.64 -8.83 16.53
CA GLU A 179 5.36 -9.37 16.04
C GLU A 179 4.61 -8.43 15.08
N ASP A 180 4.80 -7.10 15.21
CA ASP A 180 4.09 -6.09 14.43
C ASP A 180 4.64 -5.92 13.00
N ILE A 181 5.68 -6.68 12.65
CA ILE A 181 6.27 -6.65 11.32
C ILE A 181 5.25 -7.00 10.23
N ASN A 182 4.26 -7.84 10.53
CA ASN A 182 3.21 -8.18 9.57
C ASN A 182 2.31 -6.97 9.28
N SER A 183 1.97 -6.18 10.30
CA SER A 183 1.21 -4.94 10.15
C SER A 183 1.97 -3.94 9.27
N LEU A 184 3.27 -3.74 9.52
CA LEU A 184 4.08 -2.88 8.65
C LEU A 184 4.11 -3.39 7.21
N LYS A 185 4.34 -4.69 6.99
CA LYS A 185 4.38 -5.29 5.65
C LYS A 185 3.08 -5.11 4.86
N LEU A 186 1.93 -5.19 5.53
CA LEU A 186 0.63 -4.96 4.91
C LEU A 186 0.48 -3.50 4.46
N SER A 187 0.96 -2.54 5.26
CA SER A 187 0.97 -1.13 4.85
C SER A 187 1.93 -0.85 3.72
N ILE A 188 3.15 -1.40 3.74
CA ILE A 188 4.09 -1.28 2.62
C ILE A 188 3.41 -1.74 1.32
N PHE A 189 2.63 -2.80 1.42
CA PHE A 189 1.98 -3.40 0.27
C PHE A 189 0.78 -2.59 -0.24
N PHE A 190 -0.20 -2.27 0.61
CA PHE A 190 -1.42 -1.59 0.19
C PHE A 190 -1.27 -0.07 0.08
N ASP A 191 -0.51 0.55 0.97
CA ASP A 191 -0.26 2.00 0.92
C ASP A 191 0.77 2.34 -0.16
N LEU A 192 1.96 1.74 -0.09
CA LEU A 192 3.05 2.15 -0.97
C LEU A 192 2.98 1.47 -2.34
N TYR A 193 3.00 0.13 -2.40
CA TYR A 193 3.12 -0.55 -3.69
C TYR A 193 1.86 -0.38 -4.55
N TYR A 194 0.67 -0.73 -4.05
CA TYR A 194 -0.55 -0.58 -4.81
C TYR A 194 -1.11 0.84 -4.84
N GLY A 195 -0.93 1.63 -3.78
CA GLY A 195 -1.22 3.07 -3.86
C GLY A 195 -0.45 3.74 -5.01
N SER A 196 0.85 3.47 -5.12
CA SER A 196 1.65 3.98 -6.25
C SER A 196 1.19 3.41 -7.60
N PHE A 197 0.82 2.13 -7.65
CA PHE A 197 0.30 1.52 -8.87
C PHE A 197 -0.99 2.22 -9.34
N LEU A 198 -1.89 2.57 -8.42
CA LEU A 198 -3.13 3.29 -8.68
C LEU A 198 -2.90 4.76 -9.06
N MET A 199 -1.80 5.37 -8.62
CA MET A 199 -1.43 6.74 -9.01
C MET A 199 -0.81 6.80 -10.41
N PHE A 200 -0.05 5.78 -10.82
CA PHE A 200 0.67 5.78 -12.09
C PHE A 200 -0.10 5.18 -13.28
N ASN A 201 -1.28 4.60 -13.06
CA ASN A 201 -2.09 3.91 -14.07
C ASN A 201 -3.57 4.26 -13.97
#